data_AF-A0A538HBF0-F1
#
_entry.id   AF-A0A538HBF0-F1
#
_cell.length_a   1.000
_cell.length_b   1.000
_cell.length_c   1.000
_cell.angle_alpha   90.00
_cell.angle_beta   90.00
_cell.angle_gamma   90.00
#
_symmetry.space_group_name_H-M   'P 1'
#
loop_
_entity.id
_entity.type
_entity.pdbx_description
1 polymer ?
#
loop_
_entity_poly.entity_id
_entity_poly.type
_entity_poly.pdbx_seq_one_letter_code
_entity_poly.pdbx_strand_id
1 'polypeptide(L)'
;MRDEAEVWQALLRRKGLSVTDLAGQLGVTRQHAHRLLTGRRPADSQRDELEHALALGTPTAGRPLFAVGELDDNGELDIVPAGDAQPLFASREVATDVARALEPASLHVCVLPVWPAYAWRNLVAFHAAWGADPEPRKLFVVDNGEEDLPLDALVGEIRAGLDATLRSRAQARDPAYLSQVEARLQRLN
;
A
#
# COMPACT_ATOMS: atom_id res chain seq x y z
N MET A 1 -11.67 0.37 6.76
CA MET A 1 -10.80 0.53 5.57
C MET A 1 -11.23 1.80 4.84
N ARG A 2 -10.30 2.48 4.15
CA ARG A 2 -10.61 3.68 3.37
C ARG A 2 -11.47 3.37 2.15
N ASP A 3 -12.26 4.35 1.71
CA ASP A 3 -13.12 4.20 0.54
C ASP A 3 -12.29 4.16 -0.75
N GLU A 4 -12.70 3.34 -1.71
CA GLU A 4 -11.96 3.14 -2.96
C GLU A 4 -11.83 4.44 -3.76
N ALA A 5 -12.85 5.31 -3.76
CA ALA A 5 -12.79 6.59 -4.46
C ALA A 5 -11.81 7.56 -3.78
N GLU A 6 -11.69 7.53 -2.45
CA GLU A 6 -10.69 8.31 -1.71
C GLU A 6 -9.28 7.87 -2.09
N VAL A 7 -9.06 6.55 -2.17
CA VAL A 7 -7.76 5.97 -2.57
C VAL A 7 -7.40 6.35 -4.00
N TRP A 8 -8.33 6.27 -4.95
CA TRP A 8 -8.11 6.68 -6.35
C TRP A 8 -7.75 8.14 -6.49
N GLN A 9 -8.44 9.02 -5.76
CA GLN A 9 -8.10 10.44 -5.76
C GLN A 9 -6.74 10.71 -5.14
N ALA A 10 -6.41 10.01 -4.05
CA ALA A 10 -5.11 10.13 -3.41
C ALA A 10 -3.98 9.64 -4.32
N LEU A 11 -4.15 8.52 -5.04
CA LEU A 11 -3.17 8.04 -6.03
C LEU A 11 -2.97 9.03 -7.17
N LEU A 12 -4.07 9.58 -7.70
CA LEU A 12 -4.00 10.59 -8.76
C LEU A 12 -3.15 11.80 -8.31
N ARG A 13 -3.41 12.31 -7.09
CA ARG A 13 -2.63 13.41 -6.49
C ARG A 13 -1.17 13.02 -6.26
N ARG A 14 -0.91 11.82 -5.72
CA ARG A 14 0.43 11.31 -5.46
C ARG A 14 1.27 11.19 -6.73
N LYS A 15 0.64 10.91 -7.88
CA LYS A 15 1.29 10.87 -9.18
C LYS A 15 1.43 12.25 -9.85
N GLY A 16 0.90 13.31 -9.24
CA GLY A 16 0.88 14.64 -9.84
C GLY A 16 0.03 14.73 -11.11
N LEU A 17 -0.95 13.83 -11.28
CA LEU A 17 -1.80 13.78 -12.46
C LEU A 17 -3.07 14.60 -12.22
N SER A 18 -3.59 15.22 -13.28
CA SER A 18 -4.94 15.77 -13.30
C SER A 18 -5.95 14.75 -13.82
N VAL A 19 -7.25 14.99 -13.59
CA VAL A 19 -8.32 14.18 -14.20
C VAL A 19 -8.26 14.22 -15.73
N THR A 20 -7.76 15.32 -16.31
CA THR A 20 -7.57 15.44 -17.76
C THR A 20 -6.46 14.52 -18.25
N ASP A 21 -5.34 14.43 -17.53
CA ASP A 21 -4.24 13.53 -17.88
C ASP A 21 -4.67 12.08 -17.79
N LEU A 22 -5.40 11.72 -16.73
CA LEU A 22 -5.98 10.39 -16.57
C LEU A 22 -6.95 10.06 -17.73
N ALA A 23 -7.82 10.99 -18.09
CA ALA A 23 -8.74 10.78 -19.22
C ALA A 23 -7.99 10.53 -20.53
N GLY A 24 -6.90 11.27 -20.76
CA GLY A 24 -6.00 11.05 -21.90
C GLY A 24 -5.33 9.67 -21.88
N GLN A 25 -4.84 9.22 -20.72
CA GLN A 25 -4.24 7.89 -20.57
C GLN A 25 -5.23 6.75 -20.80
N LEU A 26 -6.46 6.91 -20.32
CA LEU A 26 -7.53 5.92 -20.47
C LEU A 26 -8.22 5.99 -21.85
N GLY A 27 -7.95 7.02 -22.66
CA GLY A 27 -8.63 7.20 -23.96
C GLY A 27 -10.12 7.54 -23.83
N VAL A 28 -10.53 8.18 -22.73
CA VAL A 28 -11.93 8.50 -22.42
C VAL A 28 -12.15 9.99 -22.24
N THR A 29 -13.41 10.41 -22.12
CA THR A 29 -13.72 11.82 -21.81
C THR A 29 -13.38 12.16 -20.36
N ARG A 30 -13.04 13.43 -20.08
CA ARG A 30 -12.81 13.93 -18.72
C ARG A 30 -13.97 13.62 -17.77
N GLN A 31 -15.21 13.75 -18.25
CA GLN A 31 -16.41 13.43 -17.47
C GLN A 31 -16.51 11.94 -17.15
N HIS A 32 -16.08 11.07 -18.07
CA HIS A 32 -16.05 9.63 -17.82
C HIS A 32 -14.95 9.27 -16.82
N ALA A 33 -13.73 9.79 -16.98
CA ALA A 33 -12.65 9.59 -16.01
C ALA A 33 -13.04 10.07 -14.60
N HIS A 34 -13.69 11.23 -14.49
CA HIS A 34 -14.19 11.72 -13.21
C HIS A 34 -15.24 10.79 -12.57
N ARG A 35 -16.13 10.20 -13.38
CA ARG A 35 -17.10 9.20 -12.91
C ARG A 35 -16.43 7.89 -12.49
N LEU A 36 -15.35 7.48 -13.14
CA LEU A 36 -14.58 6.30 -12.72
C LEU A 36 -13.90 6.53 -11.36
N LEU A 37 -13.38 7.74 -11.11
CA LEU A 37 -12.73 8.10 -9.85
C LEU A 37 -13.69 8.28 -8.67
N THR A 38 -14.95 8.65 -8.92
CA THR A 38 -15.93 8.99 -7.87
C THR A 38 -17.10 8.00 -7.78
N GLY A 39 -17.21 7.09 -8.74
CA GLY A 39 -18.29 6.11 -8.83
C GLY A 39 -18.15 4.99 -7.80
N ARG A 40 -19.29 4.48 -7.31
CA ARG A 40 -19.32 3.43 -6.28
C ARG A 40 -18.77 2.07 -6.71
N ARG A 41 -18.74 1.76 -8.02
CA ARG A 41 -18.18 0.51 -8.53
C ARG A 41 -18.01 0.55 -10.07
N PRO A 42 -16.80 0.74 -10.59
CA PRO A 42 -16.55 0.55 -12.02
C PRO A 42 -16.68 -0.93 -12.40
N ALA A 43 -16.91 -1.21 -13.69
CA ALA A 43 -16.81 -2.56 -14.23
C ALA A 43 -15.36 -3.07 -14.10
N ASP A 44 -15.15 -4.38 -13.99
CA ASP A 44 -13.82 -4.92 -13.66
C ASP A 44 -12.75 -4.54 -14.69
N SER A 45 -13.07 -4.54 -15.98
CA SER A 45 -12.13 -4.08 -17.02
C SER A 45 -11.74 -2.60 -16.87
N GLN A 46 -12.69 -1.74 -16.45
CA GLN A 46 -12.42 -0.33 -16.20
C GLN A 46 -11.63 -0.13 -14.90
N ARG A 47 -11.82 -1.01 -13.92
CA ARG A 47 -11.03 -1.02 -12.69
C ARG A 47 -9.58 -1.40 -13.02
N ASP A 48 -9.36 -2.47 -13.79
CA ASP A 48 -8.02 -2.90 -14.22
C ASP A 48 -7.27 -1.78 -14.95
N GLU A 49 -7.94 -1.08 -15.88
CA GLU A 49 -7.36 0.06 -16.60
C GLU A 49 -7.02 1.21 -15.65
N LEU A 50 -7.91 1.52 -14.71
CA LEU A 50 -7.72 2.57 -13.72
C LEU A 50 -6.55 2.24 -12.77
N GLU A 51 -6.46 0.99 -12.33
CA GLU A 51 -5.37 0.50 -11.49
C GLU A 51 -4.03 0.56 -12.20
N HIS A 52 -3.98 0.18 -13.48
CA HIS A 52 -2.79 0.30 -14.30
C HIS A 52 -2.34 1.77 -14.42
N ALA A 53 -3.27 2.68 -14.72
CA ALA A 53 -2.97 4.10 -14.84
C ALA A 53 -2.53 4.73 -13.50
N LEU A 54 -3.18 4.34 -12.40
CA LEU A 54 -2.92 4.90 -11.06
C LEU A 54 -1.83 4.17 -10.26
N ALA A 55 -1.29 3.06 -10.77
CA ALA A 55 -0.24 2.30 -10.09
C ALA A 55 0.97 3.16 -9.72
N LEU A 56 1.44 3.05 -8.48
CA LEU A 56 2.59 3.79 -7.99
C LEU A 56 3.87 3.31 -8.66
N GLY A 57 4.71 4.26 -9.07
CA GLY A 57 5.96 4.00 -9.77
C GLY A 57 5.89 4.12 -11.28
N THR A 58 7.03 3.85 -11.91
CA THR A 58 7.17 3.84 -13.36
C THR A 58 6.64 2.51 -13.92
N PRO A 59 5.79 2.55 -14.96
CA PRO A 59 5.33 1.34 -15.63
C PRO A 59 6.46 0.45 -16.11
N THR A 60 6.27 -0.86 -15.94
CA THR A 60 7.19 -1.91 -16.41
C THR A 60 6.41 -2.98 -17.16
N ALA A 61 7.08 -3.97 -17.75
CA ALA A 61 6.40 -5.06 -18.44
C ALA A 61 5.49 -5.83 -17.47
N GLY A 62 4.28 -6.18 -17.93
CA GLY A 62 3.29 -6.92 -17.14
C GLY A 62 2.19 -6.03 -16.56
N ARG A 63 1.59 -6.50 -15.46
CA ARG A 63 0.54 -5.80 -14.72
C ARG A 63 1.11 -5.25 -13.40
N PRO A 64 0.57 -4.13 -12.88
CA PRO A 64 0.87 -3.75 -11.51
C PRO A 64 0.44 -4.85 -10.54
N LEU A 65 1.16 -4.94 -9.43
CA LEU A 65 0.79 -5.78 -8.29
C LEU A 65 0.07 -4.92 -7.25
N PHE A 66 -0.44 -5.54 -6.20
CA PHE A 66 -1.13 -4.85 -5.11
C PHE A 66 -0.28 -4.89 -3.84
N ALA A 67 -0.24 -3.77 -3.12
CA ALA A 67 0.35 -3.68 -1.80
C ALA A 67 -0.70 -3.20 -0.80
N VAL A 68 -0.55 -3.60 0.46
CA VAL A 68 -1.28 -2.97 1.56
C VAL A 68 -0.59 -1.65 1.90
N GLY A 69 -1.38 -0.60 2.09
CA GLY A 69 -0.91 0.74 2.43
C GLY A 69 -1.78 1.43 3.47
N GLU A 70 -1.40 2.65 3.83
CA GLU A 70 -2.22 3.57 4.62
C GLU A 70 -2.50 4.85 3.83
N LEU A 71 -3.75 5.32 3.92
CA LEU A 71 -4.17 6.66 3.51
C LEU A 71 -4.58 7.44 4.76
N ASP A 72 -3.73 8.38 5.17
CA ASP A 72 -3.99 9.20 6.35
C ASP A 72 -5.07 10.28 6.10
N ASP A 73 -5.49 10.98 7.14
CA ASP A 73 -6.51 12.03 7.05
C ASP A 73 -6.05 13.26 6.25
N ASN A 74 -4.75 13.43 6.05
CA ASN A 74 -4.19 14.51 5.23
C ASN A 74 -4.17 14.14 3.74
N GLY A 75 -4.46 12.89 3.40
CA GLY A 75 -4.44 12.37 2.05
C GLY A 75 -3.08 11.84 1.59
N GLU A 76 -2.14 11.65 2.52
CA GLU A 76 -0.84 11.04 2.24
C GLU A 76 -0.96 9.52 2.12
N LEU A 77 -0.30 8.98 1.10
CA LEU A 77 -0.31 7.56 0.76
C LEU A 77 1.09 6.97 0.89
N ASP A 78 1.18 5.92 1.70
CA ASP A 78 2.38 5.11 1.85
C ASP A 78 2.04 3.62 1.86
N ILE A 79 2.92 2.81 1.28
CA ILE A 79 2.81 1.35 1.39
C ILE A 79 3.36 0.90 2.76
N VAL A 80 2.80 -0.18 3.30
CA VAL A 80 3.14 -0.71 4.62
C VAL A 80 3.97 -1.98 4.43
N PRO A 81 5.18 -2.07 5.03
CA PRO A 81 5.93 -3.32 5.08
C PRO A 81 5.36 -4.26 6.16
N ALA A 82 5.50 -5.56 5.96
CA ALA A 82 5.25 -6.57 6.97
C ALA A 82 6.57 -6.86 7.70
N GLY A 83 6.79 -6.21 8.84
CA GLY A 83 8.10 -6.22 9.49
C GLY A 83 9.18 -5.61 8.60
N ASP A 84 10.18 -6.41 8.22
CA ASP A 84 11.29 -6.00 7.36
C ASP A 84 11.12 -6.41 5.88
N ALA A 85 9.97 -6.97 5.53
CA ALA A 85 9.62 -7.40 4.18
C ALA A 85 8.49 -6.57 3.56
N GLN A 86 8.41 -6.57 2.23
CA GLN A 86 7.37 -5.94 1.44
C GLN A 86 6.61 -7.01 0.64
N PRO A 87 5.51 -7.56 1.19
CA PRO A 87 4.66 -8.47 0.45
C PRO A 87 3.89 -7.70 -0.64
N LEU A 88 3.78 -8.33 -1.80
CA LEU A 88 2.95 -7.89 -2.92
C LEU A 88 1.96 -9.00 -3.30
N PHE A 89 0.82 -8.63 -3.88
CA PHE A 89 -0.23 -9.57 -4.27
C PHE A 89 -0.52 -9.41 -5.76
N ALA A 90 -0.63 -10.50 -6.50
CA ALA A 90 -1.12 -10.54 -7.85
C ALA A 90 -2.64 -10.36 -7.91
N SER A 91 -3.37 -10.87 -6.91
CA SER A 91 -4.82 -10.69 -6.77
C SER A 91 -5.17 -9.51 -5.86
N ARG A 92 -5.98 -8.59 -6.39
CA ARG A 92 -6.59 -7.52 -5.61
C ARG A 92 -7.48 -8.09 -4.49
N GLU A 93 -8.18 -9.19 -4.77
CA GLU A 93 -9.11 -9.78 -3.81
C GLU A 93 -8.36 -10.28 -2.58
N VAL A 94 -7.24 -11.00 -2.79
CA VAL A 94 -6.36 -11.45 -1.71
C VAL A 94 -5.81 -10.26 -0.93
N ALA A 95 -5.28 -9.23 -1.60
CA ALA A 95 -4.80 -8.02 -0.94
C ALA A 95 -5.90 -7.32 -0.11
N THR A 96 -7.14 -7.30 -0.62
CA THR A 96 -8.30 -6.69 0.03
C THR A 96 -8.72 -7.47 1.27
N ASP A 97 -8.70 -8.80 1.22
CA ASP A 97 -9.03 -9.62 2.37
C ASP A 97 -7.97 -9.49 3.48
N VAL A 98 -6.69 -9.39 3.12
CA VAL A 98 -5.62 -9.04 4.06
C VAL A 98 -5.86 -7.65 4.66
N ALA A 99 -6.11 -6.64 3.82
CA ALA A 99 -6.36 -5.26 4.27
C ALA A 99 -7.57 -5.15 5.23
N ARG A 100 -8.67 -5.85 4.95
CA ARG A 100 -9.86 -5.90 5.82
C ARG A 100 -9.54 -6.52 7.17
N ALA A 101 -8.72 -7.56 7.21
CA ALA A 101 -8.34 -8.20 8.47
C ALA A 101 -7.48 -7.29 9.37
N LEU A 102 -6.92 -6.21 8.83
CA LEU A 102 -6.10 -5.21 9.54
C LEU A 102 -6.90 -4.00 10.03
N GLU A 103 -8.20 -3.90 9.73
CA GLU A 103 -9.05 -2.80 10.20
C GLU A 103 -9.02 -2.57 11.72
N PRO A 104 -8.92 -3.62 12.59
CA PRO A 104 -8.78 -3.40 14.02
C PRO A 104 -7.49 -2.67 14.42
N ALA A 105 -6.44 -2.73 13.59
CA ALA A 105 -5.15 -2.09 13.84
C ALA A 105 -5.12 -0.64 13.34
N SER A 106 -5.75 -0.37 12.19
CA SER A 106 -5.81 0.97 11.60
C SER A 106 -7.02 1.10 10.68
N LEU A 107 -7.76 2.20 10.83
CA LEU A 107 -8.87 2.54 9.93
C LEU A 107 -8.38 3.09 8.58
N HIS A 108 -7.10 3.45 8.49
CA HIS A 108 -6.46 4.06 7.32
C HIS A 108 -5.98 3.04 6.29
N VAL A 109 -6.09 1.75 6.59
CA VAL A 109 -5.63 0.68 5.69
C VAL A 109 -6.35 0.76 4.35
N CYS A 110 -5.61 0.54 3.27
CA CYS A 110 -6.11 0.48 1.89
C CYS A 110 -5.25 -0.45 1.02
N VAL A 111 -5.74 -0.77 -0.17
CA VAL A 111 -5.02 -1.55 -1.19
C VAL A 111 -4.58 -0.63 -2.32
N LEU A 112 -3.31 -0.68 -2.67
CA LEU A 112 -2.68 0.21 -3.65
C LEU A 112 -2.09 -0.61 -4.80
N PRO A 113 -2.41 -0.28 -6.08
CA PRO A 113 -1.67 -0.82 -7.21
C PRO A 113 -0.27 -0.20 -7.23
N VAL A 114 0.74 -1.04 -7.42
CA VAL A 114 2.16 -0.65 -7.39
C VAL A 114 2.96 -1.41 -8.45
N TRP A 115 3.95 -0.74 -9.02
CA TRP A 115 4.98 -1.40 -9.81
C TRP A 115 6.07 -1.98 -8.88
N PRO A 116 6.61 -3.18 -9.15
CA PRO A 116 7.59 -3.82 -8.26
C PRO A 116 8.81 -2.95 -7.94
N ALA A 117 9.29 -2.18 -8.92
CA ALA A 117 10.41 -1.25 -8.73
C ALA A 117 10.11 -0.13 -7.71
N TYR A 118 8.85 0.30 -7.59
CA TYR A 118 8.44 1.26 -6.58
C TYR A 118 8.45 0.63 -5.18
N ALA A 119 7.90 -0.57 -5.05
CA ALA A 119 7.90 -1.33 -3.81
C ALA A 119 9.34 -1.63 -3.33
N TRP A 120 10.24 -1.99 -4.26
CA TRP A 120 11.67 -2.16 -3.96
C TRP A 120 12.29 -0.89 -3.40
N ARG A 121 12.10 0.27 -4.06
CA ARG A 121 12.61 1.56 -3.58
C ARG A 121 12.08 1.91 -2.19
N ASN A 122 10.81 1.63 -1.92
CA ASN A 122 10.22 1.85 -0.61
C ASN A 122 10.90 0.98 0.46
N LEU A 123 11.13 -0.31 0.14
CA LEU A 123 11.83 -1.23 1.02
C LEU A 123 13.28 -0.80 1.28
N VAL A 124 14.00 -0.33 0.24
CA VAL A 124 15.34 0.26 0.38
C VAL A 124 15.31 1.47 1.31
N ALA A 125 14.38 2.39 1.11
CA ALA A 125 14.25 3.57 1.98
C ALA A 125 13.94 3.19 3.42
N PHE A 126 13.10 2.17 3.63
CA PHE A 126 12.78 1.64 4.95
C PHE A 126 14.04 1.08 5.64
N HIS A 127 14.78 0.18 5.00
CA HIS A 127 16.01 -0.41 5.57
C HIS A 127 17.13 0.61 5.79
N ALA A 128 17.28 1.57 4.87
CA ALA A 128 18.26 2.65 4.99
C ALA A 128 18.02 3.51 6.25
N ALA A 129 16.76 3.72 6.65
CA ALA A 129 16.43 4.43 7.90
C ALA A 129 16.94 3.71 9.16
N TRP A 130 17.19 2.40 9.08
CA TRP A 130 17.74 1.56 10.14
C TRP A 130 19.25 1.27 9.96
N GLY A 131 19.91 1.87 8.96
CA GLY A 131 21.31 1.58 8.64
C GLY A 131 21.55 0.15 8.16
N ALA A 132 20.53 -0.48 7.58
CA ALA A 132 20.59 -1.83 7.04
C ALA A 132 20.43 -1.83 5.51
N ASP A 133 20.92 -2.88 4.87
CA ASP A 133 20.67 -3.14 3.45
C ASP A 133 19.50 -4.12 3.30
N PRO A 134 18.52 -3.84 2.42
CA PRO A 134 17.45 -4.78 2.13
C PRO A 134 17.99 -5.98 1.34
N GLU A 135 17.49 -7.17 1.65
CA GLU A 135 17.76 -8.35 0.84
C GLU A 135 16.67 -8.48 -0.25
N PRO A 136 17.00 -8.82 -1.52
CA PRO A 136 16.01 -8.93 -2.60
C PRO A 136 14.85 -9.87 -2.29
N ARG A 137 15.09 -10.97 -1.56
CA ARG A 137 14.06 -11.94 -1.12
C ARG A 137 13.00 -11.35 -0.20
N LYS A 138 13.23 -10.16 0.36
CA LYS A 138 12.27 -9.45 1.22
C LYS A 138 11.20 -8.70 0.41
N LEU A 139 11.28 -8.70 -0.93
CA LEU A 139 10.19 -8.30 -1.81
C LEU A 139 9.71 -9.56 -2.56
N PHE A 140 8.47 -9.98 -2.32
CA PHE A 140 7.94 -11.22 -2.90
C PHE A 140 6.44 -11.11 -3.19
N VAL A 141 5.95 -11.98 -4.08
CA VAL A 141 4.54 -12.04 -4.47
C VAL A 141 3.89 -13.21 -3.75
N VAL A 142 2.85 -12.94 -2.96
CA VAL A 142 2.26 -13.87 -2.00
C VAL A 142 1.47 -14.99 -2.67
N ASP A 143 0.76 -14.66 -3.74
CA ASP A 143 -0.23 -15.49 -4.42
C ASP A 143 0.17 -15.79 -5.87
N ASN A 144 1.49 -15.84 -6.15
CA ASN A 144 2.03 -16.22 -7.46
C ASN A 144 2.04 -17.74 -7.71
N GLY A 145 1.74 -18.55 -6.69
CA GLY A 145 1.73 -20.01 -6.77
C GLY A 145 3.12 -20.66 -6.85
N GLU A 146 4.18 -19.92 -6.57
CA GLU A 146 5.57 -20.41 -6.61
C GLU A 146 6.09 -20.88 -5.23
N GLU A 147 5.36 -20.58 -4.15
CA GLU A 147 5.76 -20.98 -2.80
C GLU A 147 5.27 -22.39 -2.43
N ASP A 148 6.14 -23.15 -1.76
CA ASP A 148 5.82 -24.48 -1.21
C ASP A 148 4.86 -24.40 0.00
N LEU A 149 4.62 -23.21 0.52
CA LEU A 149 3.73 -22.96 1.66
C LEU A 149 2.26 -22.80 1.20
N PRO A 150 1.29 -23.36 1.96
CA PRO A 150 -0.12 -23.06 1.72
C PRO A 150 -0.38 -21.55 1.84
N LEU A 151 -1.07 -20.98 0.85
CA LEU A 151 -1.39 -19.55 0.78
C LEU A 151 -2.01 -19.01 2.08
N ASP A 152 -2.91 -19.77 2.71
CA ASP A 152 -3.57 -19.36 3.95
C ASP A 152 -2.59 -19.18 5.12
N ALA A 153 -1.56 -20.03 5.20
CA ALA A 153 -0.54 -19.94 6.23
C ALA A 153 0.34 -18.71 6.01
N LEU A 154 0.80 -18.51 4.77
CA LEU A 154 1.59 -17.35 4.36
C LEU A 154 0.85 -16.03 4.60
N VAL A 155 -0.43 -15.97 4.20
CA VAL A 155 -1.32 -14.83 4.46
C VAL A 155 -1.47 -14.57 5.97
N GLY A 156 -1.56 -15.62 6.78
CA GLY A 156 -1.60 -15.53 8.23
C GLY A 156 -0.38 -14.83 8.83
N GLU A 157 0.83 -15.22 8.39
CA GLU A 157 2.09 -14.62 8.84
C GLU A 157 2.24 -13.17 8.38
N ILE A 158 1.94 -12.90 7.10
CA ILE A 158 1.98 -11.55 6.52
C ILE A 158 1.06 -10.60 7.27
N ARG A 159 -0.16 -11.06 7.59
CA ARG A 159 -1.11 -10.26 8.38
C ARG A 159 -0.54 -9.93 9.76
N ALA A 160 0.09 -10.88 10.44
CA ALA A 160 0.70 -10.62 11.74
C ALA A 160 1.83 -9.59 11.64
N GLY A 161 2.67 -9.68 10.60
CA GLY A 161 3.72 -8.71 10.32
C GLY A 161 3.19 -7.30 10.03
N LEU A 162 2.13 -7.19 9.22
CA LEU A 162 1.48 -5.91 8.92
C LEU A 162 0.82 -5.29 10.16
N ASP A 163 0.09 -6.08 10.97
CA ASP A 163 -0.51 -5.61 12.23
C ASP A 163 0.55 -5.05 13.19
N ALA A 164 1.67 -5.76 13.35
CA ALA A 164 2.78 -5.29 14.16
C ALA A 164 3.34 -3.96 13.66
N THR A 165 3.61 -3.82 12.35
CA THR A 165 4.08 -2.57 11.76
C THR A 165 3.11 -1.41 12.00
N LEU A 166 1.81 -1.65 11.78
CA LEU A 166 0.77 -0.62 11.95
C LEU A 166 0.68 -0.14 13.41
N ARG A 167 0.71 -1.08 14.38
CA ARG A 167 0.70 -0.72 15.81
C ARG A 167 1.95 0.07 16.21
N SER A 168 3.13 -0.32 15.74
CA SER A 168 4.37 0.42 16.00
C SER A 168 4.32 1.83 15.40
N ARG A 169 3.80 1.99 14.18
CA ARG A 169 3.59 3.31 13.57
C ARG A 169 2.60 4.17 14.37
N ALA A 170 1.50 3.59 14.85
CA ALA A 170 0.53 4.29 15.67
C ALA A 170 1.17 4.79 16.99
N GLN A 171 1.95 3.95 17.66
CA GLN A 171 2.70 4.34 18.87
C GLN A 171 3.72 5.45 18.59
N ALA A 172 4.44 5.38 17.47
CA ALA A 172 5.40 6.40 17.07
C ALA A 172 4.76 7.78 16.79
N ARG A 173 3.43 7.84 16.60
CA ARG A 173 2.66 9.06 16.42
C ARG A 173 1.94 9.51 17.69
N ASP A 174 1.96 8.71 18.77
CA ASP A 174 1.30 9.02 20.05
C ASP A 174 2.20 9.91 20.93
N PRO A 175 1.81 11.19 21.18
CA PRO A 175 2.59 12.11 22.00
C PRO A 175 2.81 11.60 23.43
N ALA A 176 1.86 10.86 24.00
CA ALA A 176 1.97 10.32 25.35
C ALA A 176 3.03 9.21 25.40
N TYR A 177 3.05 8.34 24.39
CA TYR A 177 4.08 7.30 24.25
C TYR A 177 5.47 7.91 24.04
N LEU A 178 5.60 8.89 23.14
CA LEU A 178 6.86 9.59 22.88
C LEU A 178 7.40 10.27 24.14
N SER A 179 6.54 10.93 24.92
CA SER A 179 6.91 11.54 26.20
C SER A 179 7.44 10.50 27.22
N GLN A 180 6.85 9.29 27.24
CA GLN A 180 7.32 8.19 28.09
C GLN A 180 8.70 7.67 27.65
N VAL A 181 8.93 7.56 26.34
CA VAL A 181 10.22 7.13 25.78
C VAL A 181 11.30 8.14 26.11
N GLU A 182 11.05 9.44 25.90
CA GLU A 182 11.99 10.51 26.27
C GLU A 182 12.34 10.48 27.76
N ALA A 183 11.34 10.34 28.63
CA ALA A 183 11.55 10.25 30.07
C ALA A 183 12.38 9.01 30.48
N ARG A 184 12.28 7.89 29.75
CA ARG A 184 13.12 6.70 29.98
C ARG A 184 14.55 6.92 29.50
N LEU A 185 14.74 7.54 28.33
CA LEU A 185 16.06 7.86 27.79
C LEU A 185 16.81 8.84 28.71
N GLN A 186 16.11 9.84 29.27
CA GLN A 186 16.69 10.78 30.25
C GLN A 186 17.11 10.12 31.57
N ARG A 187 16.60 8.93 31.91
CA ARG A 187 17.00 8.17 33.12
C ARG A 187 18.19 7.24 32.86
N LEU A 188 18.48 6.96 31.59
CA LEU A 188 19.59 6.10 31.17
C LEU A 188 20.87 6.89 30.87
N ASN A 189 20.74 8.20 30.65
CA ASN A 189 21.82 9.17 30.53
C ASN A 189 22.08 9.86 31.88
#